data_AF-F0M3N1-F1
#
_entry.id   AF-F0M3N1-F1
#
_cell.length_a   1.000
_cell.length_b   1.000
_cell.length_c   1.000
_cell.angle_alpha   90.00
_cell.angle_beta   90.00
_cell.angle_gamma   90.00
#
_symmetry.space_group_name_H-M   'P 1'
#
loop_
_entity.id
_entity.type
_entity.pdbx_description
1 polymer ?
#
loop_
_entity_poly.entity_id
_entity_poly.type
_entity_poly.pdbx_seq_one_letter_code
_entity_poly.pdbx_strand_id
1 'polypeptide(L)'
;MNTLDDLFGALRRRPDVEAPNLQAWDATDRLLLETAAGIMAGPSGVAIIGDRYGALTLGALAALTPGPVRVHQDLITGERALQLNAAALRPAAVLPDTAAESGGSTTSGQGFTQLPLGSALLAGAKTVLLQLPKTLAELDEIAAAVARYAAADVVLLAGGRIKHMTLGMNAVLERHFGSVQPQLARQKSRVIVATGPRRDGEREQYPVVEHLAELDLDVAAHGAVFAGTKLDIGTRFLLTFLPQMKAARHAVDLGCGTGILAAMYARQHPGSAVTATDQSAAAVASARATAGANGLSERITVLQDDALGTMAAASADLVLLNPPFHTGAGVHAGAGLKLIEAAGRVLTPHGELWTVFNRHLPYLPALERHVGPTVVKGRNPKFTVTVSTRRSSGPADA
;
A
#
# COMPACT_ATOMS: atom_id res chain seq x y z
N MET A 1 20.01 2.80 -25.12
CA MET A 1 18.61 3.17 -24.86
C MET A 1 18.65 4.61 -24.34
N ASN A 2 18.26 5.59 -25.14
CA ASN A 2 18.58 7.02 -24.89
C ASN A 2 17.35 7.91 -24.64
N THR A 3 16.16 7.34 -24.50
CA THR A 3 14.91 8.10 -24.33
C THR A 3 14.08 7.57 -23.16
N LEU A 4 13.15 8.40 -22.67
CA LEU A 4 12.13 7.95 -21.70
C LEU A 4 11.25 6.84 -22.28
N ASP A 5 11.05 6.77 -23.60
CA ASP A 5 10.30 5.70 -24.25
C ASP A 5 11.01 4.34 -24.08
N ASP A 6 12.32 4.31 -24.28
CA ASP A 6 13.13 3.11 -24.07
C ASP A 6 13.05 2.63 -22.61
N LEU A 7 13.23 3.55 -21.66
CA LEU A 7 13.16 3.25 -20.22
C LEU A 7 11.79 2.67 -19.87
N PHE A 8 10.71 3.34 -20.26
CA PHE A 8 9.35 2.92 -19.96
C PHE A 8 8.97 1.58 -20.60
N GLY A 9 9.47 1.30 -21.81
CA GLY A 9 9.24 0.03 -22.49
C GLY A 9 9.87 -1.18 -21.79
N ALA A 10 10.91 -0.97 -20.98
CA ALA A 10 11.59 -2.02 -20.24
C ALA A 10 11.04 -2.26 -18.82
N LEU A 11 10.20 -1.37 -18.29
CA LEU A 11 9.66 -1.48 -16.93
C LEU A 11 8.69 -2.66 -16.81
N ARG A 12 8.81 -3.39 -15.71
CA ARG A 12 7.97 -4.54 -15.36
C ARG A 12 7.20 -4.28 -14.07
N ARG A 13 6.07 -4.99 -13.88
CA ARG A 13 5.23 -4.83 -12.68
C ARG A 13 5.63 -5.78 -11.55
N ARG A 14 6.41 -6.82 -11.85
CA ARG A 14 6.88 -7.82 -10.87
C ARG A 14 7.43 -7.16 -9.59
N PRO A 15 7.12 -7.68 -8.39
CA PRO A 15 6.41 -8.94 -8.12
C PRO A 15 4.86 -8.80 -8.13
N ASP A 16 4.32 -7.64 -8.51
CA ASP A 16 2.87 -7.47 -8.66
C ASP A 16 2.34 -8.20 -9.90
N VAL A 17 1.01 -8.32 -10.01
CA VAL A 17 0.32 -9.03 -11.08
C VAL A 17 0.67 -8.44 -12.45
N GLU A 18 1.13 -9.29 -13.37
CA GLU A 18 1.39 -8.98 -14.77
C GLU A 18 0.29 -9.54 -15.68
N ALA A 19 -0.15 -8.74 -16.64
CA ALA A 19 -1.07 -9.16 -17.70
C ALA A 19 -0.86 -8.27 -18.94
N PRO A 20 -1.22 -8.72 -20.16
CA PRO A 20 -0.96 -7.97 -21.39
C PRO A 20 -1.53 -6.55 -21.41
N ASN A 21 -2.63 -6.31 -20.68
CA ASN A 21 -3.30 -5.01 -20.56
C ASN A 21 -2.84 -4.17 -19.36
N LEU A 22 -1.87 -4.66 -18.57
CA LEU A 22 -1.34 -3.95 -17.41
C LEU A 22 0.07 -3.47 -17.69
N GLN A 23 0.27 -2.17 -17.56
CA GLN A 23 1.56 -1.51 -17.78
C GLN A 23 2.21 -1.14 -16.45
N ALA A 24 3.53 -1.01 -16.44
CA ALA A 24 4.31 -0.53 -15.29
C ALA A 24 4.36 1.00 -15.19
N TRP A 25 3.80 1.70 -16.17
CA TRP A 25 3.74 3.16 -16.25
C TRP A 25 2.46 3.59 -16.97
N ASP A 26 2.10 4.87 -16.87
CA ASP A 26 1.07 5.50 -17.67
C ASP A 26 1.48 6.93 -18.08
N ALA A 27 0.69 7.60 -18.94
CA ALA A 27 1.03 8.93 -19.46
C ALA A 27 1.19 10.02 -18.37
N THR A 28 0.71 9.79 -17.15
CA THR A 28 0.91 10.67 -16.00
C THR A 28 2.37 10.67 -15.56
N ASP A 29 3.03 9.51 -15.57
CA ASP A 29 4.44 9.39 -15.21
C ASP A 29 5.29 10.28 -16.14
N ARG A 30 5.04 10.18 -17.46
CA ARG A 30 5.65 11.05 -18.48
C ARG A 30 5.37 12.53 -18.21
N LEU A 31 4.10 12.87 -18.04
CA LEU A 31 3.68 14.27 -17.93
C LEU A 31 4.29 14.94 -16.69
N LEU A 32 4.42 14.21 -15.58
CA LEU A 32 5.09 14.69 -14.37
C LEU A 32 6.57 14.98 -14.62
N LEU A 33 7.29 14.06 -15.27
CA LEU A 33 8.72 14.25 -15.59
C LEU A 33 8.94 15.42 -16.55
N GLU A 34 8.13 15.52 -17.62
CA GLU A 34 8.23 16.64 -18.58
C GLU A 34 7.90 17.99 -17.90
N THR A 35 6.92 18.01 -17.00
CA THR A 35 6.57 19.23 -16.25
C THR A 35 7.70 19.61 -15.29
N ALA A 36 8.30 18.64 -14.60
CA ALA A 36 9.43 18.87 -13.70
C ALA A 36 10.66 19.41 -14.46
N ALA A 37 10.98 18.83 -15.62
CA ALA A 37 12.09 19.28 -16.47
C ALA A 37 11.94 20.74 -16.92
N GLY A 38 10.70 21.21 -17.13
CA GLY A 38 10.43 22.60 -17.50
C GLY A 38 10.52 23.61 -16.35
N ILE A 39 10.52 23.15 -15.09
CA ILE A 39 10.50 24.01 -13.89
C ILE A 39 11.85 23.97 -13.16
N MET A 40 12.54 22.84 -13.17
CA MET A 40 13.82 22.69 -12.46
C MET A 40 14.92 23.51 -13.14
N ALA A 41 15.49 24.46 -12.41
CA ALA A 41 16.57 25.33 -12.90
C ALA A 41 17.99 24.76 -12.68
N GLY A 42 18.11 23.53 -12.17
CA GLY A 42 19.39 22.87 -11.89
C GLY A 42 19.24 21.74 -10.85
N PRO A 43 20.37 21.12 -10.43
CA PRO A 43 20.36 20.03 -9.47
C PRO A 43 19.75 20.45 -8.13
N SER A 44 18.69 19.76 -7.71
CA SER A 44 18.03 20.00 -6.42
C SER A 44 17.44 18.71 -5.86
N GLY A 45 17.19 18.67 -4.55
CA GLY A 45 16.60 17.50 -3.91
C GLY A 45 15.19 17.23 -4.41
N VAL A 46 14.95 16.00 -4.88
CA VAL A 46 13.66 15.54 -5.40
C VAL A 46 13.08 14.48 -4.47
N ALA A 47 11.83 14.66 -4.05
CA ALA A 47 11.07 13.59 -3.39
C ALA A 47 10.01 13.03 -4.36
N ILE A 48 9.83 11.73 -4.36
CA ILE A 48 8.89 11.03 -5.24
C ILE A 48 7.95 10.21 -4.37
N ILE A 49 6.66 10.39 -4.56
CA ILE A 49 5.61 9.78 -3.74
C ILE A 49 4.62 9.06 -4.64
N GLY A 50 4.35 7.78 -4.34
CA GLY A 50 3.35 6.99 -5.05
C GLY A 50 3.80 6.47 -6.41
N ASP A 51 5.11 6.49 -6.70
CA ASP A 51 5.65 5.78 -7.87
C ASP A 51 5.30 4.30 -7.75
N ARG A 52 4.63 3.72 -8.75
CA ARG A 52 4.07 2.37 -8.59
C ARG A 52 5.12 1.29 -8.86
N TYR A 53 5.93 1.49 -9.89
CA TYR A 53 6.87 0.47 -10.38
C TYR A 53 8.24 1.05 -10.78
N GLY A 54 8.50 2.32 -10.48
CA GLY A 54 9.78 2.97 -10.74
C GLY A 54 9.80 3.91 -11.95
N ALA A 55 8.67 4.16 -12.61
CA ALA A 55 8.62 4.99 -13.79
C ALA A 55 9.02 6.45 -13.50
N LEU A 56 8.51 7.01 -12.40
CA LEU A 56 8.88 8.36 -11.98
C LEU A 56 10.31 8.41 -11.46
N THR A 57 10.71 7.46 -10.63
CA THR A 57 12.02 7.47 -9.98
C THR A 57 13.15 7.30 -10.97
N LEU A 58 13.07 6.26 -11.79
CA LEU A 58 14.10 5.98 -12.78
C LEU A 58 14.06 7.00 -13.92
N GLY A 59 12.87 7.48 -14.29
CA GLY A 59 12.72 8.58 -15.24
C GLY A 59 13.31 9.91 -14.72
N ALA A 60 13.15 10.22 -13.43
CA ALA A 60 13.73 11.42 -12.82
C ALA A 60 15.26 11.36 -12.83
N LEU A 61 15.84 10.21 -12.49
CA LEU A 61 17.29 9.98 -12.56
C LEU A 61 17.83 10.12 -13.98
N ALA A 62 17.06 9.67 -14.99
CA ALA A 62 17.46 9.77 -16.38
C ALA A 62 17.29 11.17 -16.98
N ALA A 63 16.29 11.95 -16.54
CA ALA A 63 15.85 13.15 -17.26
C ALA A 63 16.01 14.49 -16.50
N LEU A 64 16.13 14.50 -15.16
CA LEU A 64 16.02 15.73 -14.37
C LEU A 64 17.34 16.27 -13.79
N THR A 65 18.49 15.63 -14.07
CA THR A 65 19.78 15.92 -13.40
C THR A 65 19.61 16.22 -11.90
N PRO A 66 18.93 15.33 -11.14
CA PRO A 66 18.52 15.65 -9.79
C PRO A 66 19.72 15.70 -8.84
N GLY A 67 19.54 16.38 -7.71
CA GLY A 67 20.35 16.13 -6.51
C GLY A 67 19.92 14.82 -5.84
N PRO A 68 19.87 14.75 -4.50
CA PRO A 68 19.37 13.56 -3.82
C PRO A 68 17.92 13.22 -4.22
N VAL A 69 17.70 11.98 -4.68
CA VAL A 69 16.37 11.43 -4.97
C VAL A 69 15.90 10.56 -3.82
N ARG A 70 14.78 10.90 -3.21
CA ARG A 70 14.17 10.12 -2.12
C ARG A 70 12.78 9.68 -2.52
N VAL A 71 12.42 8.45 -2.18
CA VAL A 71 11.21 7.81 -2.68
C VAL A 71 10.40 7.27 -1.53
N HIS A 72 9.09 7.46 -1.60
CA HIS A 72 8.12 6.82 -0.72
C HIS A 72 7.07 6.09 -1.54
N GLN A 73 6.89 4.81 -1.24
CA GLN A 73 5.83 3.96 -1.79
C GLN A 73 5.15 3.27 -0.62
N ASP A 74 3.82 3.35 -0.54
CA ASP A 74 3.08 2.72 0.55
C ASP A 74 3.11 1.18 0.45
N LEU A 75 3.07 0.64 -0.77
CA LEU A 75 3.01 -0.79 -1.01
C LEU A 75 4.42 -1.39 -1.11
N ILE A 76 4.70 -2.43 -0.31
CA ILE A 76 5.98 -3.18 -0.36
C ILE A 76 6.24 -3.81 -1.73
N THR A 77 5.18 -4.16 -2.47
CA THR A 77 5.27 -4.66 -3.84
C THR A 77 5.78 -3.59 -4.81
N GLY A 78 5.43 -2.32 -4.58
CA GLY A 78 5.97 -1.19 -5.34
C GLY A 78 7.45 -0.97 -5.08
N GLU A 79 7.88 -1.04 -3.80
CA GLU A 79 9.31 -0.91 -3.44
C GLU A 79 10.16 -1.98 -4.13
N ARG A 80 9.70 -3.23 -4.04
CA ARG A 80 10.35 -4.36 -4.70
C ARG A 80 10.38 -4.20 -6.22
N ALA A 81 9.28 -3.72 -6.83
CA ALA A 81 9.22 -3.50 -8.27
C ALA A 81 10.21 -2.42 -8.73
N LEU A 82 10.29 -1.29 -8.02
CA LEU A 82 11.28 -0.25 -8.28
C LEU A 82 12.70 -0.80 -8.19
N GLN A 83 13.05 -1.51 -7.13
CA GLN A 83 14.38 -2.12 -6.96
C GLN A 83 14.72 -3.11 -8.09
N LEU A 84 13.77 -3.95 -8.48
CA LEU A 84 13.93 -4.94 -9.54
C LEU A 84 14.09 -4.29 -10.92
N ASN A 85 13.37 -3.21 -11.20
CA ASN A 85 13.52 -2.44 -12.44
C ASN A 85 14.83 -1.65 -12.45
N ALA A 86 15.22 -1.03 -11.34
CA ALA A 86 16.50 -0.36 -11.19
C ALA A 86 17.66 -1.34 -11.45
N ALA A 87 17.62 -2.52 -10.85
CA ALA A 87 18.63 -3.56 -11.06
C ALA A 87 18.67 -4.08 -12.51
N ALA A 88 17.53 -4.20 -13.18
CA ALA A 88 17.46 -4.66 -14.58
C ALA A 88 17.97 -3.61 -15.57
N LEU A 89 17.81 -2.32 -15.27
CA LEU A 89 18.21 -1.22 -16.15
C LEU A 89 19.66 -0.76 -15.96
N ARG A 90 20.29 -1.07 -14.81
CA ARG A 90 21.70 -0.74 -14.57
C ARG A 90 22.69 -1.35 -15.57
N PRO A 91 22.64 -2.66 -15.92
CA PRO A 91 23.53 -3.24 -16.93
C PRO A 91 23.34 -2.62 -18.31
N ALA A 92 22.23 -1.93 -18.57
CA ALA A 92 21.88 -1.37 -19.87
C ALA A 92 22.36 0.09 -20.08
N ALA A 93 23.20 0.64 -19.20
CA ALA A 93 23.75 2.00 -19.27
C ALA A 93 22.71 3.15 -19.29
N VAL A 94 21.50 2.91 -18.76
CA VAL A 94 20.38 3.87 -18.81
C VAL A 94 20.36 4.85 -17.63
N LEU A 95 21.02 4.51 -16.52
CA LEU A 95 21.08 5.34 -15.31
C LEU A 95 22.51 5.86 -15.09
N PRO A 96 22.69 7.14 -14.71
CA PRO A 96 24.02 7.68 -14.44
C PRO A 96 24.68 6.97 -13.24
N ASP A 97 25.99 6.70 -13.34
CA ASP A 97 26.79 6.20 -12.22
C ASP A 97 26.80 7.24 -11.09
N THR A 98 26.13 6.93 -9.98
CA THR A 98 26.15 7.78 -8.77
C THR A 98 27.11 7.17 -7.76
N ALA A 99 28.16 7.93 -7.43
CA ALA A 99 29.20 7.52 -6.49
C ALA A 99 28.62 7.33 -5.08
N ALA A 100 29.06 6.26 -4.41
CA ALA A 100 28.65 5.85 -3.09
C ALA A 100 29.21 6.79 -2.01
N GLU A 101 28.34 7.35 -1.17
CA GLU A 101 28.75 7.86 0.15
C GLU A 101 28.25 6.90 1.25
N SER A 102 29.20 6.53 2.10
CA SER A 102 29.12 5.48 3.11
C SER A 102 28.49 5.95 4.41
N GLY A 103 27.45 5.25 4.86
CA GLY A 103 26.98 5.31 6.26
C GLY A 103 25.50 4.99 6.45
N GLY A 104 25.18 3.72 6.73
CA GLY A 104 23.88 3.30 7.26
C GLY A 104 22.97 2.57 6.27
N SER A 105 22.74 1.28 6.56
CA SER A 105 21.78 0.33 5.96
C SER A 105 20.73 0.91 5.00
N THR A 106 21.15 1.26 3.79
CA THR A 106 20.31 1.47 2.62
C THR A 106 21.13 1.11 1.39
N THR A 107 20.46 0.59 0.36
CA THR A 107 21.00 0.15 -0.94
C THR A 107 21.78 1.27 -1.67
N SER A 108 23.03 1.49 -1.27
CA SER A 108 23.88 2.63 -1.62
C SER A 108 24.48 2.58 -3.04
N GLY A 109 23.65 2.37 -4.06
CA GLY A 109 24.11 2.53 -5.46
C GLY A 109 23.01 2.74 -6.49
N GLN A 110 21.72 2.77 -6.11
CA GLN A 110 20.61 2.85 -7.08
C GLN A 110 20.27 4.29 -7.51
N GLY A 111 21.00 5.29 -7.01
CA GLY A 111 20.72 6.71 -7.27
C GLY A 111 19.55 7.28 -6.47
N PHE A 112 18.85 6.47 -5.68
CA PHE A 112 17.75 6.91 -4.83
C PHE A 112 17.74 6.21 -3.46
N THR A 113 17.02 6.80 -2.49
CA THR A 113 16.83 6.26 -1.14
C THR A 113 15.35 6.06 -0.84
N GLN A 114 14.95 4.85 -0.45
CA GLN A 114 13.61 4.53 0.01
C GLN A 114 13.41 5.00 1.45
N LEU A 115 12.36 5.78 1.72
CA LEU A 115 12.08 6.35 3.04
C LEU A 115 10.57 6.37 3.35
N PRO A 116 10.16 6.27 4.64
CA PRO A 116 8.78 6.48 5.03
C PRO A 116 8.35 7.93 4.80
N LEU A 117 7.04 8.16 4.66
CA LEU A 117 6.47 9.51 4.58
C LEU A 117 6.79 10.29 5.86
N GLY A 118 7.54 11.38 5.72
CA GLY A 118 7.92 12.19 6.86
C GLY A 118 9.13 13.09 6.59
N SER A 119 9.74 13.58 7.67
CA SER A 119 10.83 14.57 7.58
C SER A 119 12.04 14.05 6.80
N ALA A 120 12.43 12.79 6.98
CA ALA A 120 13.61 12.24 6.28
C ALA A 120 13.42 12.22 4.75
N LEU A 121 12.21 11.92 4.28
CA LEU A 121 11.85 11.93 2.86
C LEU A 121 11.87 13.34 2.27
N LEU A 122 11.38 14.33 3.03
CA LEU A 122 10.99 15.62 2.49
C LEU A 122 11.96 16.76 2.81
N ALA A 123 12.76 16.66 3.88
CA ALA A 123 13.65 17.73 4.32
C ALA A 123 14.54 18.24 3.20
N GLY A 124 14.45 19.52 2.85
CA GLY A 124 15.23 20.15 1.78
C GLY A 124 14.83 19.77 0.35
N ALA A 125 13.77 18.98 0.15
CA ALA A 125 13.25 18.72 -1.20
C ALA A 125 12.62 20.00 -1.77
N LYS A 126 13.08 20.41 -2.96
CA LYS A 126 12.55 21.56 -3.70
C LYS A 126 11.52 21.16 -4.75
N THR A 127 11.55 19.91 -5.19
CA THR A 127 10.57 19.35 -6.10
C THR A 127 10.00 18.07 -5.51
N VAL A 128 8.67 17.97 -5.48
CA VAL A 128 7.98 16.75 -5.09
C VAL A 128 7.14 16.26 -6.27
N LEU A 129 7.42 15.05 -6.75
CA LEU A 129 6.60 14.37 -7.77
C LEU A 129 5.63 13.43 -7.06
N LEU A 130 4.34 13.64 -7.26
CA LEU A 130 3.29 12.85 -6.63
C LEU A 130 2.42 12.22 -7.71
N GLN A 131 2.35 10.88 -7.72
CA GLN A 131 1.20 10.21 -8.33
C GLN A 131 0.00 10.40 -7.40
N LEU A 132 -1.05 11.05 -7.91
CA LEU A 132 -2.23 11.35 -7.12
C LEU A 132 -2.81 10.05 -6.53
N PRO A 133 -2.99 10.01 -5.21
CA PRO A 133 -3.51 8.84 -4.54
C PRO A 133 -4.99 8.62 -4.84
N LYS A 134 -5.50 7.46 -4.43
CA LYS A 134 -6.91 7.10 -4.68
C LYS A 134 -7.88 7.78 -3.73
N THR A 135 -7.44 8.12 -2.53
CA THR A 135 -8.29 8.69 -1.48
C THR A 135 -7.90 10.14 -1.20
N LEU A 136 -8.88 10.94 -0.76
CA LEU A 136 -8.62 12.31 -0.32
C LEU A 136 -7.85 12.36 1.00
N ALA A 137 -8.01 11.36 1.88
CA ALA A 137 -7.29 11.29 3.14
C ALA A 137 -5.79 11.03 2.92
N GLU A 138 -5.42 10.15 2.00
CA GLU A 138 -4.02 9.93 1.61
C GLU A 138 -3.41 11.20 1.00
N LEU A 139 -4.18 11.91 0.15
CA LEU A 139 -3.74 13.19 -0.40
C LEU A 139 -3.55 14.25 0.69
N ASP A 140 -4.45 14.30 1.67
CA ASP A 140 -4.37 15.26 2.78
C ASP A 140 -3.14 14.99 3.65
N GLU A 141 -2.89 13.72 4.01
CA GLU A 141 -1.70 13.33 4.77
C GLU A 141 -0.40 13.67 4.02
N ILE A 142 -0.31 13.33 2.73
CA ILE A 142 0.84 13.64 1.89
C ILE A 142 1.04 15.15 1.78
N ALA A 143 -0.01 15.91 1.48
CA ALA A 143 0.06 17.36 1.35
C ALA A 143 0.47 18.03 2.66
N ALA A 144 -0.06 17.56 3.79
CA ALA A 144 0.34 18.02 5.13
C ALA A 144 1.83 17.75 5.39
N ALA A 145 2.32 16.55 5.07
CA ALA A 145 3.72 16.19 5.24
C ALA A 145 4.64 17.05 4.35
N VAL A 146 4.29 17.24 3.08
CA VAL A 146 5.06 18.09 2.14
C VAL A 146 5.11 19.52 2.66
N ALA A 147 3.97 20.11 3.02
CA ALA A 147 3.93 21.48 3.50
C ALA A 147 4.74 21.68 4.79
N ARG A 148 4.74 20.68 5.67
CA ARG A 148 5.47 20.71 6.96
C ARG A 148 6.97 20.55 6.79
N TYR A 149 7.42 19.60 5.97
CA TYR A 149 8.82 19.15 5.99
C TYR A 149 9.65 19.54 4.76
N ALA A 150 9.02 19.80 3.61
CA ALA A 150 9.75 20.16 2.39
C ALA A 150 10.33 21.58 2.46
N ALA A 151 11.17 21.95 1.48
CA ALA A 151 11.75 23.29 1.41
C ALA A 151 10.65 24.37 1.33
N ALA A 152 10.94 25.59 1.80
CA ALA A 152 9.97 26.69 1.77
C ALA A 152 9.58 27.09 0.34
N ASP A 153 10.48 26.88 -0.62
CA ASP A 153 10.31 27.10 -2.06
C ASP A 153 9.91 25.81 -2.81
N VAL A 154 9.37 24.80 -2.12
CA VAL A 154 8.96 23.54 -2.75
C VAL A 154 7.87 23.75 -3.82
N VAL A 155 8.04 23.05 -4.95
CA VAL A 155 7.01 22.85 -5.97
C VAL A 155 6.52 21.41 -5.90
N LEU A 156 5.25 21.22 -5.55
CA LEU A 156 4.57 19.93 -5.61
C LEU A 156 3.89 19.76 -6.98
N LEU A 157 4.29 18.73 -7.71
CA LEU A 157 3.69 18.32 -8.97
C LEU A 157 2.86 17.05 -8.72
N ALA A 158 1.54 17.21 -8.64
CA ALA A 158 0.59 16.12 -8.37
C ALA A 158 -0.12 15.71 -9.66
N GLY A 159 0.20 14.53 -10.19
CA GLY A 159 -0.30 14.05 -11.47
C GLY A 159 -1.32 12.94 -11.33
N GLY A 160 -2.34 12.90 -12.19
CA GLY A 160 -3.27 11.78 -12.25
C GLY A 160 -3.92 11.59 -13.61
N ARG A 161 -4.53 10.41 -13.81
CA ARG A 161 -5.45 10.15 -14.93
C ARG A 161 -6.75 10.91 -14.70
N ILE A 162 -7.23 11.65 -15.69
CA ILE A 162 -8.40 12.54 -15.56
C ILE A 162 -9.64 11.79 -15.04
N LYS A 163 -9.86 10.55 -15.49
CA LYS A 163 -10.98 9.71 -15.04
C LYS A 163 -10.97 9.36 -13.53
N HIS A 164 -9.87 9.64 -12.83
CA HIS A 164 -9.70 9.40 -11.40
C HIS A 164 -9.52 10.71 -10.61
N MET A 165 -9.46 11.86 -11.29
CA MET A 165 -9.32 13.15 -10.63
C MET A 165 -10.68 13.72 -10.24
N THR A 166 -10.73 14.39 -9.08
CA THR A 166 -11.94 15.05 -8.58
C THR A 166 -11.62 16.48 -8.15
N LEU A 167 -12.64 17.35 -8.12
CA LEU A 167 -12.47 18.72 -7.59
C LEU A 167 -12.06 18.72 -6.11
N GLY A 168 -12.43 17.68 -5.36
CA GLY A 168 -12.01 17.52 -3.96
C GLY A 168 -10.49 17.45 -3.78
N MET A 169 -9.75 16.96 -4.78
CA MET A 169 -8.28 16.93 -4.72
C MET A 169 -7.67 18.33 -4.71
N ASN A 170 -8.23 19.26 -5.48
CA ASN A 170 -7.79 20.67 -5.46
C ASN A 170 -8.06 21.29 -4.09
N ALA A 171 -9.28 21.07 -3.57
CA ALA A 171 -9.67 21.60 -2.27
C ALA A 171 -8.76 21.09 -1.15
N VAL A 172 -8.35 19.81 -1.18
CA VAL A 172 -7.37 19.27 -0.23
C VAL A 172 -6.01 19.98 -0.37
N LEU A 173 -5.49 20.14 -1.58
CA LEU A 173 -4.21 20.83 -1.79
C LEU A 173 -4.28 22.30 -1.35
N GLU A 174 -5.39 22.99 -1.56
CA GLU A 174 -5.59 24.40 -1.18
C GLU A 174 -5.55 24.62 0.34
N ARG A 175 -5.83 23.59 1.15
CA ARG A 175 -5.65 23.63 2.61
C ARG A 175 -4.18 23.74 3.00
N HIS A 176 -3.27 23.18 2.19
CA HIS A 176 -1.85 23.05 2.51
C HIS A 176 -0.94 23.97 1.69
N PHE A 177 -1.43 24.56 0.60
CA PHE A 177 -0.66 25.39 -0.33
C PHE A 177 -1.35 26.73 -0.63
N GLY A 178 -0.54 27.76 -0.89
CA GLY A 178 -1.00 29.11 -1.24
C GLY A 178 -1.51 29.23 -2.67
N SER A 179 -0.94 28.45 -3.59
CA SER A 179 -1.36 28.39 -4.98
C SER A 179 -1.51 26.94 -5.43
N VAL A 180 -2.62 26.62 -6.09
CA VAL A 180 -2.94 25.30 -6.65
C VAL A 180 -3.45 25.50 -8.07
N GLN A 181 -2.67 25.06 -9.06
CA GLN A 181 -2.92 25.35 -10.47
C GLN A 181 -2.98 24.05 -11.29
N PRO A 182 -4.19 23.57 -11.61
CA PRO A 182 -4.38 22.47 -12.55
C PRO A 182 -3.90 22.88 -13.96
N GLN A 183 -3.00 22.10 -14.54
CA GLN A 183 -2.44 22.33 -15.87
C GLN A 183 -3.34 21.78 -16.98
N LEU A 184 -3.01 22.09 -18.24
CA LEU A 184 -3.69 21.53 -19.39
C LEU A 184 -3.57 20.00 -19.41
N ALA A 185 -4.67 19.35 -19.78
CA ALA A 185 -4.71 17.91 -19.91
C ALA A 185 -3.90 17.45 -21.13
N ARG A 186 -3.10 16.39 -20.98
CA ARG A 186 -2.37 15.72 -22.06
C ARG A 186 -2.52 14.21 -21.94
N GLN A 187 -2.85 13.54 -23.04
CA GLN A 187 -3.00 12.07 -23.11
C GLN A 187 -3.92 11.47 -22.02
N LYS A 188 -5.00 12.17 -21.66
CA LYS A 188 -5.95 11.80 -20.57
C LYS A 188 -5.33 11.83 -19.16
N SER A 189 -4.21 12.52 -18.99
CA SER A 189 -3.59 12.86 -17.71
C SER A 189 -3.55 14.37 -17.49
N ARG A 190 -3.42 14.80 -16.25
CA ARG A 190 -3.23 16.19 -15.86
C ARG A 190 -2.32 16.28 -14.64
N VAL A 191 -1.53 17.35 -14.57
CA VAL A 191 -0.72 17.71 -13.40
C VAL A 191 -1.36 18.91 -12.71
N ILE A 192 -1.37 18.91 -11.39
CA ILE A 192 -1.69 20.04 -10.54
C ILE A 192 -0.37 20.53 -9.95
N VAL A 193 -0.06 21.81 -10.15
CA VAL A 193 1.12 22.46 -9.58
C VAL A 193 0.69 23.17 -8.30
N ALA A 194 1.27 22.78 -7.16
CA ALA A 194 1.01 23.40 -5.87
C ALA A 194 2.28 24.04 -5.29
N THR A 195 2.18 25.30 -4.85
CA THR A 195 3.32 26.10 -4.34
C THR A 195 2.92 26.96 -3.16
N GLY A 196 3.91 27.48 -2.43
CA GLY A 196 3.70 28.28 -1.22
C GLY A 196 3.14 27.43 -0.08
N PRO A 197 3.91 26.45 0.44
CA PRO A 197 3.44 25.58 1.51
C PRO A 197 3.02 26.41 2.73
N ARG A 198 1.80 26.19 3.21
CA ARG A 198 1.30 26.79 4.45
C ARG A 198 1.85 25.95 5.60
N ARG A 199 2.48 26.57 6.59
CA ARG A 199 2.97 25.88 7.80
C ARG A 199 2.17 26.19 9.05
N ASP A 200 1.38 27.26 9.02
CA ASP A 200 0.58 27.71 10.15
C ASP A 200 -0.79 27.00 10.18
N GLY A 201 -1.38 26.87 11.37
CA GLY A 201 -2.74 26.35 11.61
C GLY A 201 -2.80 24.97 12.28
N GLU A 202 -3.84 24.76 13.09
CA GLU A 202 -4.21 23.44 13.62
C GLU A 202 -4.62 22.53 12.46
N ARG A 203 -4.09 21.31 12.45
CA ARG A 203 -4.34 20.32 11.39
C ARG A 203 -4.58 18.97 12.01
N GLU A 204 -5.42 18.20 11.35
CA GLU A 204 -5.57 16.78 11.62
C GLU A 204 -4.20 16.11 11.51
N GLN A 205 -3.81 15.40 12.56
CA GLN A 205 -2.53 14.69 12.62
C GLN A 205 -2.81 13.23 12.37
N TYR A 206 -2.06 12.65 11.43
CA TYR A 206 -2.13 11.23 11.16
C TYR A 206 -1.19 10.45 12.10
N PRO A 207 -1.60 9.25 12.56
CA PRO A 207 -2.89 8.63 12.28
C PRO A 207 -4.05 9.32 13.01
N VAL A 208 -5.20 9.42 12.34
CA VAL A 208 -6.46 9.84 12.97
C VAL A 208 -6.94 8.71 13.87
N VAL A 209 -7.38 9.02 15.09
CA VAL A 209 -7.92 8.04 16.02
C VAL A 209 -9.37 8.35 16.32
N GLU A 210 -10.26 7.38 16.10
CA GLU A 210 -11.68 7.48 16.44
C GLU A 210 -12.14 6.26 17.25
N HIS A 211 -13.01 6.49 18.22
CA HIS A 211 -13.64 5.42 18.99
C HIS A 211 -14.83 4.82 18.21
N LEU A 212 -14.74 3.54 17.87
CA LEU A 212 -15.83 2.77 17.27
C LEU A 212 -16.73 2.18 18.35
N ALA A 213 -17.78 2.92 18.73
CA ALA A 213 -18.71 2.55 19.80
C ALA A 213 -19.34 1.15 19.64
N GLU A 214 -19.59 0.69 18.41
CA GLU A 214 -20.17 -0.64 18.15
C GLU A 214 -19.26 -1.80 18.56
N LEU A 215 -17.94 -1.60 18.50
CA LEU A 215 -16.94 -2.60 18.88
C LEU A 215 -16.24 -2.26 20.20
N ASP A 216 -16.54 -1.09 20.79
CA ASP A 216 -15.81 -0.54 21.93
C ASP A 216 -14.30 -0.59 21.67
N LEU A 217 -13.86 0.02 20.56
CA LEU A 217 -12.50 -0.09 20.04
C LEU A 217 -12.00 1.25 19.51
N ASP A 218 -10.84 1.70 19.97
CA ASP A 218 -10.18 2.87 19.40
C ASP A 218 -9.41 2.47 18.14
N VAL A 219 -9.76 3.07 16.99
CA VAL A 219 -9.15 2.72 15.70
C VAL A 219 -8.31 3.88 15.20
N ALA A 220 -7.03 3.59 14.97
CA ALA A 220 -6.08 4.52 14.37
C ALA A 220 -5.98 4.27 12.86
N ALA A 221 -5.93 5.34 12.06
CA ALA A 221 -5.88 5.26 10.60
C ALA A 221 -4.99 6.34 9.97
N HIS A 222 -4.01 5.90 9.19
CA HIS A 222 -3.31 6.73 8.21
C HIS A 222 -4.18 6.94 6.95
N GLY A 223 -3.95 8.01 6.19
CA GLY A 223 -4.80 8.41 5.07
C GLY A 223 -4.89 7.39 3.92
N ALA A 224 -3.84 6.57 3.75
CA ALA A 224 -3.82 5.51 2.73
C ALA A 224 -4.52 4.21 3.15
N VAL A 225 -4.84 4.03 4.45
CA VAL A 225 -5.43 2.77 4.92
C VAL A 225 -6.86 2.59 4.40
N PHE A 226 -7.20 1.34 4.10
CA PHE A 226 -8.56 0.99 3.68
C PHE A 226 -9.60 1.35 4.76
N ALA A 227 -10.73 1.92 4.32
CA ALA A 227 -11.87 2.33 5.17
C ALA A 227 -11.58 3.40 6.25
N GLY A 228 -10.34 3.89 6.38
CA GLY A 228 -9.96 4.81 7.45
C GLY A 228 -10.28 4.23 8.82
N THR A 229 -10.79 5.06 9.73
CA THR A 229 -11.23 4.63 11.08
C THR A 229 -12.52 3.82 11.08
N LYS A 230 -13.23 3.70 9.95
CA LYS A 230 -14.57 3.10 9.90
C LYS A 230 -14.52 1.57 9.83
N LEU A 231 -15.52 0.94 10.42
CA LEU A 231 -15.75 -0.49 10.28
C LEU A 231 -16.31 -0.85 8.89
N ASP A 232 -15.50 -1.50 8.05
CA ASP A 232 -15.93 -2.06 6.78
C ASP A 232 -17.12 -3.02 6.94
N ILE A 233 -18.04 -3.01 5.98
CA ILE A 233 -19.26 -3.83 6.00
C ILE A 233 -18.97 -5.33 5.81
N GLY A 234 -17.90 -5.68 5.10
CA GLY A 234 -17.42 -7.07 4.97
C GLY A 234 -16.82 -7.54 6.29
N THR A 235 -15.89 -6.75 6.86
CA THR A 235 -15.32 -7.01 8.19
C THR A 235 -16.39 -7.14 9.27
N ARG A 236 -17.37 -6.22 9.29
CA ARG A 236 -18.54 -6.27 10.19
C ARG A 236 -19.28 -7.59 10.07
N PHE A 237 -19.54 -8.05 8.85
CA PHE A 237 -20.25 -9.31 8.63
C PHE A 237 -19.40 -10.52 9.01
N LEU A 238 -18.08 -10.49 8.81
CA LEU A 238 -17.19 -11.55 9.29
C LEU A 238 -17.18 -11.64 10.82
N LEU A 239 -17.16 -10.50 11.51
CA LEU A 239 -17.15 -10.42 12.98
C LEU A 239 -18.41 -11.02 13.62
N THR A 240 -19.55 -11.10 12.92
CA THR A 240 -20.74 -11.79 13.47
C THR A 240 -20.52 -13.30 13.68
N PHE A 241 -19.48 -13.86 13.05
CA PHE A 241 -19.09 -15.26 13.21
C PHE A 241 -17.92 -15.46 14.19
N LEU A 242 -17.36 -14.38 14.75
CA LEU A 242 -16.25 -14.44 15.70
C LEU A 242 -16.53 -15.41 16.87
N PRO A 243 -17.74 -15.49 17.46
CA PRO A 243 -18.05 -16.48 18.51
C PRO A 243 -17.89 -17.96 18.09
N GLN A 244 -17.87 -18.26 16.79
CA GLN A 244 -17.68 -19.61 16.25
C GLN A 244 -16.21 -19.92 15.90
N MET A 245 -15.36 -18.90 15.85
CA MET A 245 -13.93 -19.06 15.56
C MET A 245 -13.26 -19.63 16.81
N LYS A 246 -12.56 -20.75 16.65
CA LYS A 246 -11.91 -21.43 17.79
C LYS A 246 -10.67 -20.65 18.21
N ALA A 247 -10.29 -20.82 19.49
CA ALA A 247 -9.02 -20.33 19.98
C ALA A 247 -7.87 -21.04 19.24
N ALA A 248 -7.01 -20.24 18.63
CA ALA A 248 -5.76 -20.66 17.99
C ALA A 248 -4.59 -20.34 18.91
N ARG A 249 -3.48 -21.09 18.85
CA ARG A 249 -2.24 -20.62 19.50
C ARG A 249 -1.67 -19.45 18.70
N HIS A 250 -1.70 -19.57 17.37
CA HIS A 250 -1.27 -18.53 16.45
C HIS A 250 -2.35 -18.26 15.39
N ALA A 251 -2.90 -17.05 15.42
CA ALA A 251 -3.84 -16.54 14.42
C ALA A 251 -3.17 -15.48 13.54
N VAL A 252 -3.64 -15.37 12.30
CA VAL A 252 -3.16 -14.38 11.33
C VAL A 252 -4.34 -13.55 10.83
N ASP A 253 -4.19 -12.23 10.82
CA ASP A 253 -5.09 -11.30 10.12
C ASP A 253 -4.42 -10.88 8.80
N LEU A 254 -4.86 -11.47 7.70
CA LEU A 254 -4.25 -11.34 6.37
C LEU A 254 -4.90 -10.21 5.57
N GLY A 255 -4.12 -9.16 5.28
CA GLY A 255 -4.64 -7.91 4.73
C GLY A 255 -5.33 -7.09 5.82
N CYS A 256 -4.62 -6.85 6.93
CA CYS A 256 -5.23 -6.42 8.19
C CYS A 256 -5.81 -5.01 8.17
N GLY A 257 -5.42 -4.13 7.22
CA GLY A 257 -5.86 -2.74 7.21
C GLY A 257 -5.54 -2.06 8.56
N THR A 258 -6.56 -1.52 9.24
CA THR A 258 -6.43 -0.91 10.57
C THR A 258 -6.30 -1.90 11.73
N GLY A 259 -6.29 -3.21 11.46
CA GLY A 259 -6.12 -4.26 12.47
C GLY A 259 -7.36 -4.54 13.31
N ILE A 260 -8.56 -4.13 12.88
CA ILE A 260 -9.82 -4.38 13.61
C ILE A 260 -10.05 -5.89 13.81
N LEU A 261 -9.85 -6.72 12.79
CA LEU A 261 -10.04 -8.17 12.90
C LEU A 261 -9.04 -8.77 13.90
N ALA A 262 -7.76 -8.42 13.79
CA ALA A 262 -6.73 -8.80 14.76
C ALA A 262 -7.09 -8.40 16.20
N ALA A 263 -7.52 -7.15 16.41
CA ALA A 263 -7.87 -6.62 17.73
C ALA A 263 -9.08 -7.35 18.35
N MET A 264 -10.15 -7.54 17.56
CA MET A 264 -11.34 -8.23 18.03
C MET A 264 -11.07 -9.70 18.33
N TYR A 265 -10.31 -10.39 17.47
CA TYR A 265 -9.92 -11.78 17.71
C TYR A 265 -9.05 -11.90 18.98
N ALA A 266 -8.06 -11.03 19.15
CA ALA A 266 -7.23 -11.00 20.35
C ALA A 266 -8.09 -10.74 21.60
N ARG A 267 -9.04 -9.81 21.59
CA ARG A 267 -9.94 -9.57 22.75
C ARG A 267 -10.74 -10.82 23.11
N GLN A 268 -11.30 -11.52 22.12
CA GLN A 268 -12.10 -12.72 22.37
C GLN A 268 -11.25 -13.92 22.81
N HIS A 269 -10.00 -14.01 22.37
CA HIS A 269 -9.09 -15.12 22.68
C HIS A 269 -7.81 -14.61 23.36
N PRO A 270 -7.83 -14.31 24.68
CA PRO A 270 -6.70 -13.73 25.40
C PRO A 270 -5.40 -14.52 25.33
N GLY A 271 -5.47 -15.83 25.16
CA GLY A 271 -4.32 -16.73 25.06
C GLY A 271 -3.71 -16.88 23.65
N SER A 272 -4.28 -16.24 22.64
CA SER A 272 -3.79 -16.32 21.26
C SER A 272 -2.73 -15.26 20.97
N ALA A 273 -1.66 -15.66 20.29
CA ALA A 273 -0.78 -14.74 19.59
C ALA A 273 -1.37 -14.43 18.21
N VAL A 274 -1.37 -13.15 17.82
CA VAL A 274 -1.92 -12.69 16.54
C VAL A 274 -0.82 -12.02 15.72
N THR A 275 -0.68 -12.44 14.46
CA THR A 275 0.12 -11.72 13.46
C THR A 275 -0.82 -11.00 12.50
N ALA A 276 -0.78 -9.67 12.49
CA ALA A 276 -1.47 -8.85 11.51
C ALA A 276 -0.50 -8.48 10.38
N THR A 277 -0.87 -8.74 9.14
CA THR A 277 -0.01 -8.50 7.97
C THR A 277 -0.74 -7.72 6.90
N ASP A 278 -0.06 -6.76 6.30
CA ASP A 278 -0.53 -6.01 5.15
C ASP A 278 0.65 -5.62 4.24
N GLN A 279 0.38 -5.41 2.96
CA GLN A 279 1.39 -4.89 2.03
C GLN A 279 1.60 -3.38 2.19
N SER A 280 0.61 -2.67 2.74
CA SER A 280 0.60 -1.22 2.93
C SER A 280 1.33 -0.82 4.22
N ALA A 281 2.31 0.08 4.11
CA ALA A 281 3.00 0.66 5.26
C ALA A 281 2.03 1.45 6.14
N ALA A 282 1.09 2.19 5.54
CA ALA A 282 0.04 2.92 6.24
C ALA A 282 -0.89 1.96 7.02
N ALA A 283 -1.27 0.82 6.44
CA ALA A 283 -2.05 -0.20 7.15
C ALA A 283 -1.28 -0.77 8.34
N VAL A 284 0.00 -1.12 8.16
CA VAL A 284 0.85 -1.64 9.23
C VAL A 284 1.01 -0.63 10.37
N ALA A 285 1.25 0.65 10.05
CA ALA A 285 1.31 1.71 11.05
C ALA A 285 -0.03 1.89 11.77
N SER A 286 -1.14 1.86 11.04
CA SER A 286 -2.51 1.96 11.56
C SER A 286 -2.84 0.81 12.52
N ALA A 287 -2.62 -0.44 12.10
CA ALA A 287 -2.86 -1.63 12.92
C ALA A 287 -1.99 -1.65 14.18
N ARG A 288 -0.73 -1.20 14.11
CA ARG A 288 0.14 -1.08 15.29
C ARG A 288 -0.40 -0.03 16.27
N ALA A 289 -0.84 1.11 15.76
CA ALA A 289 -1.42 2.17 16.58
C ALA A 289 -2.77 1.74 17.21
N THR A 290 -3.64 1.08 16.45
CA THR A 290 -4.87 0.46 16.97
C THR A 290 -4.56 -0.57 18.07
N ALA A 291 -3.60 -1.46 17.87
CA ALA A 291 -3.21 -2.42 18.90
C ALA A 291 -2.70 -1.71 20.17
N GLY A 292 -1.90 -0.65 20.02
CA GLY A 292 -1.39 0.16 21.14
C GLY A 292 -2.50 0.87 21.91
N ALA A 293 -3.42 1.54 21.21
CA ALA A 293 -4.54 2.27 21.82
C ALA A 293 -5.45 1.37 22.67
N ASN A 294 -5.52 0.07 22.34
CA ASN A 294 -6.38 -0.89 23.03
C ASN A 294 -5.61 -1.85 23.97
N GLY A 295 -4.33 -1.60 24.26
CA GLY A 295 -3.54 -2.42 25.17
C GLY A 295 -3.27 -3.85 24.66
N LEU A 296 -3.17 -4.02 23.34
CA LEU A 296 -3.00 -5.31 22.66
C LEU A 296 -1.60 -5.54 22.08
N SER A 297 -0.66 -4.61 22.29
CA SER A 297 0.67 -4.65 21.68
C SER A 297 1.48 -5.91 21.98
N GLU A 298 1.34 -6.49 23.18
CA GLU A 298 2.04 -7.74 23.56
C GLU A 298 1.50 -8.98 22.84
N ARG A 299 0.31 -8.88 22.23
CA ARG A 299 -0.40 -10.02 21.64
C ARG A 299 -0.54 -9.91 20.13
N ILE A 300 -0.35 -8.71 19.58
CA ILE A 300 -0.48 -8.43 18.15
C ILE A 300 0.88 -8.00 17.60
N THR A 301 1.50 -8.88 16.83
CA THR A 301 2.65 -8.52 15.99
C THR A 301 2.14 -8.01 14.66
N VAL A 302 2.58 -6.83 14.22
CA VAL A 302 2.20 -6.27 12.92
C VAL A 302 3.38 -6.25 11.97
N LEU A 303 3.21 -6.79 10.76
CA LEU A 303 4.26 -6.98 9.77
C LEU A 303 3.84 -6.40 8.41
N GLN A 304 4.78 -5.73 7.73
CA GLN A 304 4.59 -5.39 6.32
C GLN A 304 5.06 -6.57 5.46
N ASP A 305 4.15 -7.18 4.71
CA ASP A 305 4.49 -8.31 3.86
C ASP A 305 3.63 -8.37 2.60
N ASP A 306 4.17 -9.04 1.58
CA ASP A 306 3.43 -9.37 0.38
C ASP A 306 2.67 -10.68 0.60
N ALA A 307 1.40 -10.53 0.97
CA ALA A 307 0.55 -11.61 1.48
C ALA A 307 1.11 -12.20 2.79
N LEU A 308 1.85 -13.30 2.69
CA LEU A 308 2.47 -14.00 3.83
C LEU A 308 3.86 -14.54 3.43
N GLY A 309 4.53 -13.88 2.50
CA GLY A 309 5.77 -14.35 1.88
C GLY A 309 6.90 -14.63 2.87
N THR A 310 6.94 -13.93 3.99
CA THR A 310 7.95 -14.10 5.05
C THR A 310 7.57 -15.16 6.10
N MET A 311 6.32 -15.62 6.13
CA MET A 311 5.86 -16.62 7.09
C MET A 311 6.16 -18.05 6.62
N ALA A 312 6.62 -18.89 7.54
CA ALA A 312 6.88 -20.30 7.28
C ALA A 312 5.58 -21.06 6.93
N ALA A 313 5.72 -22.12 6.13
CA ALA A 313 4.61 -23.04 5.89
C ALA A 313 4.17 -23.74 7.19
N ALA A 314 2.89 -24.08 7.31
CA ALA A 314 2.33 -24.77 8.47
C ALA A 314 2.70 -24.12 9.83
N SER A 315 2.58 -22.79 9.93
CA SER A 315 2.95 -21.99 11.10
C SER A 315 1.79 -21.27 11.78
N ALA A 316 0.58 -21.28 11.20
CA ALA A 316 -0.62 -20.65 11.74
C ALA A 316 -1.76 -21.65 11.91
N ASP A 317 -2.50 -21.58 13.01
CA ASP A 317 -3.67 -22.43 13.25
C ASP A 317 -4.95 -21.80 12.67
N LEU A 318 -4.97 -20.48 12.51
CA LEU A 318 -6.11 -19.72 12.01
C LEU A 318 -5.64 -18.58 11.11
N VAL A 319 -6.32 -18.36 9.99
CA VAL A 319 -6.18 -17.16 9.17
C VAL A 319 -7.55 -16.50 9.04
N LEU A 320 -7.61 -15.20 9.32
CA LEU A 320 -8.73 -14.31 9.06
C LEU A 320 -8.44 -13.52 7.79
N LEU A 321 -9.40 -13.44 6.87
CA LEU A 321 -9.19 -12.81 5.57
C LEU A 321 -10.42 -12.05 5.08
N ASN A 322 -10.29 -10.73 4.99
CA ASN A 322 -11.17 -9.86 4.21
C ASN A 322 -10.40 -9.34 2.98
N PRO A 323 -10.38 -10.08 1.85
CA PRO A 323 -9.58 -9.71 0.69
C PRO A 323 -10.11 -8.43 0.00
N PRO A 324 -9.27 -7.65 -0.69
CA PRO A 324 -9.69 -6.37 -1.30
C PRO A 324 -10.71 -6.56 -2.45
N PHE A 325 -11.78 -5.74 -2.48
CA PHE A 325 -12.92 -5.93 -3.41
C PHE A 325 -13.18 -4.82 -4.46
N HIS A 326 -12.44 -3.70 -4.48
CA HIS A 326 -12.92 -2.51 -5.21
C HIS A 326 -12.66 -2.53 -6.72
N THR A 327 -13.72 -2.87 -7.46
CA THR A 327 -14.09 -2.43 -8.84
C THR A 327 -12.98 -2.41 -9.90
N GLY A 328 -12.68 -3.61 -10.40
CA GLY A 328 -11.80 -3.89 -11.54
C GLY A 328 -11.64 -5.40 -11.69
N ALA A 329 -12.68 -6.07 -12.21
CA ALA A 329 -12.90 -7.51 -12.08
C ALA A 329 -11.69 -8.43 -12.40
N GLY A 330 -10.78 -8.02 -13.29
CA GLY A 330 -9.62 -8.82 -13.68
C GLY A 330 -8.42 -8.77 -12.70
N VAL A 331 -8.08 -7.59 -12.17
CA VAL A 331 -6.85 -7.40 -11.36
C VAL A 331 -7.09 -7.80 -9.90
N HIS A 332 -8.28 -7.53 -9.37
CA HIS A 332 -8.58 -7.78 -7.96
C HIS A 332 -8.87 -9.25 -7.63
N ALA A 333 -9.39 -10.03 -8.60
CA ALA A 333 -9.49 -11.46 -8.44
C ALA A 333 -8.11 -12.09 -8.20
N GLY A 334 -7.08 -11.68 -8.96
CA GLY A 334 -5.70 -12.15 -8.79
C GLY A 334 -5.14 -11.84 -7.40
N ALA A 335 -5.39 -10.65 -6.85
CA ALA A 335 -4.94 -10.29 -5.51
C ALA A 335 -5.59 -11.17 -4.43
N GLY A 336 -6.92 -11.37 -4.45
CA GLY A 336 -7.59 -12.24 -3.48
C GLY A 336 -7.16 -13.71 -3.61
N LEU A 337 -6.94 -14.21 -4.83
CA LEU A 337 -6.42 -15.56 -5.06
C LEU A 337 -5.02 -15.74 -4.48
N LYS A 338 -4.12 -14.76 -4.65
CA LYS A 338 -2.79 -14.76 -4.05
C LYS A 338 -2.85 -14.85 -2.51
N LEU A 339 -3.79 -14.13 -1.89
CA LEU A 339 -3.99 -14.18 -0.44
C LEU A 339 -4.53 -15.55 0.01
N ILE A 340 -5.49 -16.13 -0.73
CA ILE A 340 -6.03 -17.47 -0.44
C ILE A 340 -4.94 -18.55 -0.57
N GLU A 341 -4.10 -18.48 -1.60
CA GLU A 341 -2.97 -19.39 -1.79
C GLU A 341 -1.96 -19.29 -0.64
N ALA A 342 -1.60 -18.06 -0.24
CA ALA A 342 -0.71 -17.81 0.87
C ALA A 342 -1.29 -18.33 2.20
N ALA A 343 -2.58 -18.08 2.47
CA ALA A 343 -3.28 -18.60 3.63
C ALA A 343 -3.25 -20.13 3.68
N GLY A 344 -3.53 -20.77 2.54
CA GLY A 344 -3.39 -22.21 2.37
C GLY A 344 -2.02 -22.67 2.84
N ARG A 345 -0.93 -22.15 2.26
CA ARG A 345 0.46 -22.53 2.56
C ARG A 345 0.84 -22.42 4.05
N VAL A 346 0.43 -21.36 4.74
CA VAL A 346 0.84 -21.14 6.13
C VAL A 346 0.01 -21.91 7.16
N LEU A 347 -1.19 -22.37 6.80
CA LEU A 347 -2.05 -23.09 7.74
C LEU A 347 -1.45 -24.44 8.12
N THR A 348 -1.46 -24.75 9.41
CA THR A 348 -1.16 -26.08 9.95
C THR A 348 -2.21 -27.10 9.48
N PRO A 349 -1.92 -28.41 9.51
CA PRO A 349 -2.96 -29.43 9.36
C PRO A 349 -4.14 -29.16 10.28
N HIS A 350 -5.37 -29.19 9.74
CA HIS A 350 -6.61 -28.83 10.43
C HIS A 350 -6.78 -27.35 10.82
N GLY A 351 -5.82 -26.49 10.47
CA GLY A 351 -5.98 -25.04 10.60
C GLY A 351 -7.11 -24.50 9.72
N GLU A 352 -7.71 -23.40 10.15
CA GLU A 352 -8.91 -22.83 9.51
C GLU A 352 -8.62 -21.48 8.84
N LEU A 353 -9.08 -21.30 7.60
CA LEU A 353 -9.23 -20.00 6.96
C LEU A 353 -10.67 -19.54 7.11
N TRP A 354 -10.90 -18.43 7.83
CA TRP A 354 -12.17 -17.72 7.87
C TRP A 354 -12.10 -16.53 6.93
N THR A 355 -12.96 -16.51 5.91
CA THR A 355 -12.96 -15.43 4.93
C THR A 355 -14.37 -14.93 4.62
N VAL A 356 -14.45 -13.63 4.38
CA VAL A 356 -15.63 -12.95 3.84
C VAL A 356 -15.31 -12.49 2.42
N PHE A 357 -16.26 -12.59 1.49
CA PHE A 357 -16.09 -12.06 0.14
C PHE A 357 -17.41 -11.69 -0.54
N ASN A 358 -17.34 -10.79 -1.52
CA ASN A 358 -18.50 -10.43 -2.34
C ASN A 358 -19.08 -11.66 -3.03
N ARG A 359 -20.41 -11.83 -2.98
CA ARG A 359 -21.12 -13.02 -3.48
C ARG A 359 -20.84 -13.37 -4.95
N HIS A 360 -20.53 -12.38 -5.78
CA HIS A 360 -20.25 -12.57 -7.21
C HIS A 360 -18.82 -13.06 -7.50
N LEU A 361 -17.92 -13.04 -6.51
CA LEU A 361 -16.54 -13.48 -6.70
C LEU A 361 -16.46 -15.02 -6.63
N PRO A 362 -15.80 -15.69 -7.59
CA PRO A 362 -15.74 -17.14 -7.66
C PRO A 362 -14.62 -17.70 -6.76
N TYR A 363 -14.63 -17.39 -5.45
CA TYR A 363 -13.57 -17.84 -4.54
C TYR A 363 -13.76 -19.25 -4.00
N LEU A 364 -14.96 -19.84 -4.05
CA LEU A 364 -15.18 -21.22 -3.55
C LEU A 364 -14.24 -22.26 -4.18
N PRO A 365 -14.06 -22.32 -5.52
CA PRO A 365 -13.11 -23.27 -6.12
C PRO A 365 -11.67 -23.02 -5.69
N ALA A 366 -11.28 -21.76 -5.48
CA ALA A 366 -9.93 -21.41 -5.03
C ALA A 366 -9.71 -21.84 -3.57
N LEU A 367 -10.70 -21.62 -2.71
CA LEU A 367 -10.66 -22.05 -1.31
C LEU A 367 -10.53 -23.58 -1.19
N GLU A 368 -11.32 -24.32 -1.97
CA GLU A 368 -11.26 -25.79 -2.00
C GLU A 368 -9.93 -26.32 -2.55
N ARG A 369 -9.37 -25.64 -3.55
CA ARG A 369 -8.11 -26.01 -4.18
C ARG A 369 -6.91 -25.73 -3.28
N HIS A 370 -6.81 -24.52 -2.74
CA HIS A 370 -5.60 -24.04 -2.06
C HIS A 370 -5.61 -24.29 -0.55
N VAL A 371 -6.78 -24.46 0.06
CA VAL A 371 -6.90 -24.70 1.51
C VAL A 371 -7.45 -26.10 1.79
N GLY A 372 -8.70 -26.37 1.37
CA GLY A 372 -9.34 -27.66 1.61
C GLY A 372 -10.87 -27.57 1.74
N PRO A 373 -11.53 -28.58 2.33
CA PRO A 373 -12.98 -28.62 2.48
C PRO A 373 -13.52 -27.28 3.01
N THR A 374 -14.48 -26.71 2.26
CA THR A 374 -14.99 -25.35 2.50
C THR A 374 -16.48 -25.40 2.85
N VAL A 375 -16.85 -24.78 3.96
CA VAL A 375 -18.21 -24.69 4.45
C VAL A 375 -18.66 -23.24 4.43
N VAL A 376 -19.80 -22.96 3.80
CA VAL A 376 -20.46 -21.66 3.87
C VAL A 376 -21.12 -21.52 5.25
N LYS A 377 -20.65 -20.55 6.04
CA LYS A 377 -21.17 -20.27 7.39
C LYS A 377 -22.34 -19.31 7.37
N GLY A 378 -22.36 -18.39 6.40
CA GLY A 378 -23.50 -17.51 6.20
C GLY A 378 -23.41 -16.68 4.93
N ARG A 379 -24.55 -16.12 4.54
CA ARG A 379 -24.69 -15.24 3.39
C ARG A 379 -25.63 -14.10 3.72
N ASN A 380 -25.32 -12.94 3.18
CA ASN A 380 -26.26 -11.82 3.08
C ASN A 380 -26.34 -11.39 1.59
N PRO A 381 -27.12 -10.36 1.23
CA PRO A 381 -27.24 -9.93 -0.18
C PRO A 381 -25.92 -9.56 -0.86
N LYS A 382 -24.90 -9.14 -0.10
CA LYS A 382 -23.61 -8.67 -0.62
C LYS A 382 -22.49 -9.68 -0.44
N PHE A 383 -22.43 -10.37 0.71
CA PHE A 383 -21.28 -11.12 1.17
C PHE A 383 -21.58 -12.59 1.46
N THR A 384 -20.57 -13.43 1.30
CA THR A 384 -20.52 -14.81 1.78
C THR A 384 -19.39 -14.93 2.80
N VAL A 385 -19.65 -15.60 3.92
CA VAL A 385 -18.62 -16.00 4.90
C VAL A 385 -18.43 -17.51 4.81
N THR A 386 -17.19 -17.95 4.71
CA THR A 386 -16.81 -19.36 4.66
C THR A 386 -15.75 -19.68 5.69
N VAL A 387 -15.71 -20.94 6.12
CA VAL A 387 -14.54 -21.55 6.74
C VAL A 387 -13.98 -22.63 5.81
N SER A 388 -12.68 -22.63 5.60
CA SER A 388 -11.96 -23.67 4.85
C SER A 388 -10.93 -24.33 5.76
N THR A 389 -10.94 -25.64 5.85
CA THR A 389 -10.03 -26.38 6.74
C THR A 389 -8.88 -26.98 5.94
N ARG A 390 -7.64 -26.70 6.36
CA ARG A 390 -6.44 -27.25 5.74
C ARG A 390 -6.42 -28.77 5.89
N ARG A 391 -6.28 -29.48 4.76
CA ARG A 391 -6.14 -30.95 4.76
C ARG A 391 -4.87 -31.35 5.50
N SER A 392 -4.91 -32.45 6.24
CA SER A 392 -3.70 -33.17 6.63
C SER A 392 -2.96 -33.55 5.34
N SER A 393 -1.69 -33.17 5.22
CA SER A 393 -0.84 -33.81 4.23
C SER A 393 -0.86 -35.31 4.57
N GLY A 394 -1.35 -36.15 3.66
CA GLY A 394 -0.97 -37.56 3.68
C GLY A 394 0.56 -37.67 3.59
N PRO A 395 1.16 -38.84 3.88
CA PRO A 395 2.60 -38.99 3.73
C PRO A 395 3.00 -38.49 2.34
N ALA A 396 3.85 -37.46 2.30
CA ALA A 396 4.44 -37.00 1.06
C ALA A 396 5.10 -38.22 0.40
N ASP A 397 4.86 -38.41 -0.90
CA ASP A 397 5.61 -39.37 -1.70
C ASP A 397 7.11 -39.15 -1.41
N ALA A 398 7.71 -40.21 -0.85
CA ALA A 398 9.11 -40.31 -0.48
C ALA A 398 10.03 -40.30 -1.71
#